data_AF-A0A2J8VA69-F1
#
_entry.id   AF-A0A2J8VA69-F1
#
_cell.length_a   1.000
_cell.length_b   1.000
_cell.length_c   1.000
_cell.angle_alpha   90.00
_cell.angle_beta   90.00
_cell.angle_gamma   90.00
#
_symmetry.space_group_name_H-M   'P 1'
#
loop_
_entity.id
_entity.type
_entity.pdbx_description
1 polymer ?
#
loop_
_entity_poly.entity_id
_entity_poly.type
_entity_poly.pdbx_seq_one_letter_code
_entity_poly.pdbx_strand_id
1 'polypeptide(L)'
;MLRKARRKLIYEKAKHYHKEYRQMYRTEIRMARMARKAGNFYVPAEPKLAFVIRIRGINGVSPKVRKVLQLLRLRQIFNGTFVKLNKA
;
A
#
# COMPACT_ATOMS: atom_id res chain seq x y z
N MET A 1 27.25 12.10 18.90
CA MET A 1 27.54 11.91 17.45
C MET A 1 26.54 11.00 16.71
N LEU A 2 26.08 9.89 17.30
CA LEU A 2 25.20 8.91 16.63
C LEU A 2 23.85 9.45 16.12
N ARG A 3 23.17 10.35 16.84
CA ARG A 3 21.90 10.95 16.40
C ARG A 3 22.04 11.78 15.11
N LYS A 4 23.13 12.57 15.00
CA LYS A 4 23.41 13.41 13.82
C LYS A 4 23.71 12.55 12.58
N ALA A 5 24.50 11.49 12.75
CA ALA A 5 24.78 10.52 11.69
C ALA A 5 23.50 9.79 11.24
N ARG A 6 22.65 9.33 12.18
CA ARG A 6 21.37 8.68 11.87
C ARG A 6 20.44 9.60 11.09
N ARG A 7 20.34 10.89 11.46
CA ARG A 7 19.53 11.88 10.73
C ARG A 7 20.03 12.08 9.30
N LYS A 8 21.34 12.17 9.09
CA LYS A 8 21.93 12.26 7.75
C LYS A 8 21.56 11.02 6.91
N LEU A 9 21.67 9.82 7.49
CA LEU A 9 21.30 8.58 6.81
C LEU A 9 19.79 8.51 6.48
N ILE A 10 18.91 8.92 7.39
CA ILE A 10 17.46 8.98 7.12
C ILE A 10 17.15 9.97 5.99
N TYR A 11 17.83 11.12 5.98
CA TYR A 11 17.66 12.12 4.94
C TYR A 11 18.05 11.59 3.56
N GLU A 12 19.23 10.96 3.44
CA GLU A 12 19.66 10.37 2.16
C GLU A 12 18.69 9.26 1.71
N LYS A 13 18.21 8.41 2.63
CA LYS A 13 17.18 7.40 2.30
C LYS A 13 15.89 8.03 1.79
N ALA A 14 15.38 9.08 2.45
CA ALA A 14 14.18 9.78 2.03
C ALA A 14 14.34 10.40 0.63
N LYS A 15 15.52 10.99 0.35
CA LYS A 15 15.85 11.53 -0.97
C LYS A 15 15.85 10.45 -2.05
N HIS A 16 16.41 9.28 -1.76
CA HIS A 16 16.37 8.13 -2.67
C HIS A 16 14.93 7.67 -2.94
N TYR A 17 14.12 7.45 -1.90
CA TYR A 17 12.72 7.04 -2.07
C TYR A 17 11.91 8.06 -2.86
N HIS A 18 12.10 9.36 -2.61
CA HIS A 18 11.42 10.40 -3.38
C HIS A 18 11.75 10.33 -4.88
N LYS A 19 13.03 10.15 -5.23
CA LYS A 19 13.47 10.00 -6.62
C LYS A 19 12.85 8.76 -7.26
N GLU A 20 12.84 7.64 -6.55
CA GLU A 20 12.25 6.37 -6.98
C GLU A 20 10.75 6.52 -7.30
N TYR A 21 9.95 7.02 -6.34
CA TYR A 21 8.51 7.22 -6.54
C TYR A 21 8.19 8.16 -7.70
N ARG A 22 8.96 9.25 -7.85
CA ARG A 22 8.78 10.18 -8.97
C ARG A 22 9.08 9.53 -10.31
N GLN A 23 10.11 8.68 -10.37
CA GLN A 23 10.47 7.95 -11.58
C GLN A 23 9.39 6.91 -11.93
N MET A 24 8.93 6.12 -10.95
CA MET A 24 7.84 5.15 -11.15
C MET A 24 6.59 5.79 -11.74
N TYR A 25 6.11 6.89 -11.14
CA TYR A 25 4.92 7.61 -11.62
C TYR A 25 5.08 8.14 -13.05
N ARG A 26 6.25 8.68 -13.40
CA ARG A 26 6.54 9.16 -14.76
C ARG A 26 6.60 8.02 -15.77
N THR A 27 7.14 6.87 -15.39
CA THR A 27 7.21 5.69 -16.27
C THR A 27 5.82 5.15 -16.55
N GLU A 28 4.96 5.02 -15.54
CA GLU A 28 3.54 4.63 -15.69
C GLU A 28 2.81 5.51 -16.71
N ILE A 29 2.87 6.84 -16.54
CA ILE A 29 2.26 7.78 -17.49
C ILE A 29 2.84 7.61 -18.90
N ARG A 30 4.15 7.43 -19.02
CA ARG A 30 4.82 7.27 -20.31
C ARG A 30 4.33 6.01 -21.01
N MET A 31 4.25 4.88 -20.30
CA MET A 31 3.79 3.61 -20.86
C MET A 31 2.33 3.71 -21.34
N ALA A 32 1.45 4.30 -20.53
CA ALA A 32 0.07 4.55 -20.93
C ALA A 32 -0.04 5.43 -22.19
N ARG A 33 0.79 6.49 -22.30
CA ARG A 33 0.83 7.36 -23.49
C ARG A 33 1.36 6.63 -24.73
N MET A 34 2.40 5.81 -24.57
CA MET A 34 2.97 5.03 -25.67
C MET A 34 1.97 4.00 -26.20
N ALA A 35 1.29 3.28 -25.30
CA ALA A 35 0.25 2.33 -25.67
C ALA A 35 -0.87 3.04 -26.43
N ARG A 36 -1.38 4.17 -25.92
CA ARG A 36 -2.40 4.98 -26.60
C ARG A 36 -1.95 5.45 -27.98
N LYS A 37 -0.70 5.91 -28.13
CA LYS A 37 -0.13 6.34 -29.41
C LYS A 37 -0.07 5.19 -30.43
N ALA A 38 0.23 3.98 -29.96
CA ALA A 38 0.31 2.78 -30.79
C ALA A 38 -1.05 2.10 -31.02
N GLY A 39 -2.15 2.61 -30.46
CA GLY A 39 -3.47 1.96 -30.50
C GLY A 39 -3.59 0.71 -29.62
N ASN A 40 -2.64 0.49 -28.71
CA ASN A 40 -2.59 -0.65 -27.79
C ASN A 40 -3.08 -0.27 -26.38
N PHE A 41 -3.31 -1.29 -25.56
CA PHE A 41 -3.68 -1.14 -24.15
C PHE A 41 -2.47 -1.29 -23.23
N TYR A 42 -2.43 -0.49 -22.17
CA TYR A 42 -1.47 -0.65 -21.09
C TYR A 42 -2.22 -1.12 -19.83
N VAL A 43 -1.80 -2.26 -19.27
CA VAL A 43 -2.35 -2.81 -18.02
C VAL A 43 -1.34 -2.55 -16.90
N PRO A 44 -1.70 -1.75 -15.88
CA PRO A 44 -0.81 -1.48 -14.76
C PRO A 44 -0.63 -2.72 -13.88
N ALA A 45 0.44 -2.75 -13.09
CA ALA A 45 0.67 -3.82 -12.14
C ALA A 45 -0.42 -3.85 -11.04
N GLU A 46 -0.80 -5.06 -10.63
CA GLU A 46 -1.74 -5.24 -9.52
C GLU A 46 -1.20 -4.62 -8.20
N PRO A 47 -2.07 -4.04 -7.36
CA PRO A 47 -1.67 -3.51 -6.09
C PRO A 47 -1.14 -4.62 -5.17
N LYS A 48 -0.04 -4.37 -4.48
CA LYS A 48 0.59 -5.35 -3.56
C LYS A 48 0.10 -5.21 -2.11
N LEU A 49 -0.49 -4.07 -1.75
CA LEU A 49 -0.87 -3.71 -0.40
C LEU A 49 -2.25 -3.05 -0.41
N ALA A 50 -3.10 -3.43 0.55
CA ALA A 50 -4.38 -2.79 0.80
C ALA A 50 -4.40 -2.17 2.20
N PHE A 51 -5.09 -1.05 2.36
CA PHE A 51 -5.46 -0.52 3.66
C PHE A 51 -6.90 -0.93 3.96
N VAL A 52 -7.08 -1.78 4.97
CA VAL A 52 -8.38 -2.36 5.32
C VAL A 52 -8.91 -1.69 6.58
N ILE A 53 -10.15 -1.21 6.52
CA ILE A 53 -10.81 -0.52 7.63
C ILE A 53 -12.03 -1.33 8.09
N ARG A 54 -12.20 -1.48 9.40
CA ARG A 54 -13.41 -2.08 9.97
C ARG A 54 -14.57 -1.08 10.00
N ILE A 55 -15.60 -1.32 9.20
CA ILE A 55 -16.78 -0.44 9.09
C ILE A 55 -17.96 -0.86 9.98
N ARG A 56 -18.00 -2.12 10.47
CA ARG A 56 -19.08 -2.65 11.31
C ARG A 56 -18.64 -2.80 12.76
N GLY A 57 -19.60 -2.64 13.69
CA GLY A 57 -19.44 -2.87 15.12
C GLY A 57 -19.17 -4.35 15.49
N ILE A 58 -19.21 -4.65 16.78
CA ILE A 58 -18.83 -5.97 17.34
C ILE A 58 -20.02 -6.92 17.47
N ASN A 59 -21.24 -6.38 17.58
CA ASN A 59 -22.45 -7.17 17.79
C ASN A 59 -22.90 -7.88 16.50
N GLY A 60 -23.45 -9.08 16.64
CA GLY A 60 -24.00 -9.86 15.51
C GLY A 60 -22.95 -10.44 14.55
N VAL A 61 -21.67 -10.45 14.93
CA VAL A 61 -20.59 -11.01 14.08
C VAL A 61 -20.45 -12.52 14.31
N SER A 62 -20.59 -13.30 13.24
CA SER A 62 -20.44 -14.76 13.27
C SER A 62 -19.05 -15.20 13.78
N PRO A 63 -18.92 -16.39 14.39
CA PRO A 63 -17.64 -16.84 14.94
C PRO A 63 -16.50 -16.86 13.91
N LYS A 64 -16.78 -17.29 12.66
CA LYS A 64 -15.79 -17.30 11.56
C LYS A 64 -15.29 -15.89 11.22
N VAL A 65 -16.20 -14.94 11.01
CA VAL A 65 -15.84 -13.55 10.68
C VAL A 65 -15.11 -12.88 11.84
N ARG A 66 -15.55 -13.13 13.08
CA ARG A 66 -14.89 -12.63 14.29
C ARG A 66 -13.44 -13.07 14.36
N LYS A 67 -13.15 -14.34 14.05
CA LYS A 67 -11.78 -14.87 14.03
C LYS A 67 -10.93 -14.22 12.94
N VAL A 68 -11.48 -14.04 11.74
CA VAL A 68 -10.77 -13.36 10.62
C VAL A 68 -10.40 -11.92 11.02
N LEU A 69 -11.32 -11.16 11.60
CA LEU A 69 -11.05 -9.79 12.06
C LEU A 69 -9.99 -9.75 13.18
N GLN A 70 -9.95 -10.74 14.05
CA GLN A 70 -8.90 -10.85 15.07
C GLN A 70 -7.51 -11.09 14.45
N LEU A 71 -7.42 -11.96 13.43
CA LEU A 71 -6.16 -12.22 12.71
C LEU A 71 -5.67 -10.97 11.97
N LEU A 72 -6.58 -10.21 11.36
CA LEU A 72 -6.28 -8.93 10.71
C LEU A 72 -6.04 -7.77 11.70
N ARG A 73 -6.17 -8.02 13.01
CA ARG A 73 -6.05 -7.03 14.11
C ARG A 73 -7.10 -5.91 14.06
N LEU A 74 -8.24 -6.16 13.41
CA LEU A 74 -9.37 -5.23 13.27
C LEU A 74 -10.38 -5.41 14.41
N ARG A 75 -9.97 -5.14 15.65
CA ARG A 75 -10.77 -5.43 16.86
C ARG A 75 -11.85 -4.39 17.18
N GLN A 76 -11.57 -3.10 16.93
CA GLN A 76 -12.51 -2.00 17.15
C GLN A 76 -13.03 -1.47 15.81
N ILE A 77 -14.17 -0.78 15.85
CA ILE A 77 -14.69 -0.05 14.69
C ILE A 77 -13.70 1.05 14.30
N PHE A 78 -13.59 1.32 13.00
CA PHE A 78 -12.64 2.27 12.40
C PHE A 78 -11.16 1.95 12.60
N ASN A 79 -10.81 0.77 13.12
CA ASN A 79 -9.44 0.28 13.03
C ASN A 79 -9.04 0.10 11.57
N GLY A 80 -7.83 0.54 11.23
CA GLY A 80 -7.23 0.39 9.92
C GLY A 80 -5.92 -0.39 10.00
N THR A 81 -5.71 -1.36 9.12
CA THR A 81 -4.45 -2.10 9.01
C THR A 81 -4.01 -2.24 7.55
N PHE A 82 -2.69 -2.13 7.32
CA PHE A 82 -2.10 -2.49 6.04
C PHE A 82 -1.95 -4.00 5.94
N VAL A 83 -2.46 -4.58 4.85
CA VAL A 83 -2.44 -6.02 4.57
C VAL A 83 -1.81 -6.24 3.20
N LYS A 84 -0.85 -7.16 3.12
CA LYS A 84 -0.27 -7.61 1.85
C LYS A 84 -1.32 -8.43 1.10
N LEU A 85 -1.61 -8.06 -0.14
CA LEU A 85 -2.51 -8.83 -0.99
C LEU A 85 -1.82 -10.14 -1.41
N ASN A 86 -2.45 -11.26 -1.07
CA ASN A 86 -2.01 -12.61 -1.40
C ASN A 86 -3.24 -13.49 -1.68
N LYS A 87 -3.04 -14.74 -2.09
CA LYS A 87 -4.10 -15.68 -2.44
C LYS A 87 -4.80 -16.35 -1.23
N ALA A 88 -4.28 -16.15 -0.02
CA ALA A 88 -4.62 -16.94 1.16
C ALA A 88 -6.03 -16.67 1.71
#